data_AF-A0A2D9CGL9-F1
#
_entry.id   AF-A0A2D9CGL9-F1
#
_cell.length_a   1.000
_cell.length_b   1.000
_cell.length_c   1.000
_cell.angle_alpha   90.00
_cell.angle_beta   90.00
_cell.angle_gamma   90.00
#
_symmetry.space_group_name_H-M   'P 1'
#
loop_
_entity.id
_entity.type
_entity.pdbx_description
1 polymer ?
#
loop_
_entity_poly.entity_id
_entity_poly.type
_entity_poly.pdbx_seq_one_letter_code
_entity_poly.pdbx_strand_id
1 'polypeptide(L)'
;MSITDDSTNIPVFYEINNAITDVNYLKFTQAFSPVLVEGHFYDIRLYTDYNFWNTNYLLWENDNSLWNVDRPTDATIYRDRIFCTDQQIDQIEDEYYDINLDKYKTFNSFDNTYKVF
;
A
#
# COMPACT_ATOMS: atom_id res chain seq x y z
N MET A 1 -9.22 4.90 3.00
CA MET A 1 -7.80 4.57 2.71
C MET A 1 -7.63 4.55 1.19
N SER A 2 -6.49 4.98 0.67
CA SER A 2 -6.16 4.84 -0.75
C SER A 2 -4.85 4.07 -0.93
N ILE A 3 -4.80 3.25 -1.96
CA ILE A 3 -3.60 2.56 -2.44
C ILE A 3 -3.38 3.00 -3.89
N THR A 4 -2.23 3.58 -4.20
CA THR A 4 -1.92 4.06 -5.55
C THR A 4 -0.74 3.27 -6.10
N ASP A 5 -0.91 2.67 -7.29
CA ASP A 5 0.19 2.02 -8.00
C ASP A 5 1.07 3.08 -8.68
N ASP A 6 2.37 3.10 -8.38
CA ASP A 6 3.30 4.09 -8.95
C ASP A 6 3.43 3.97 -10.47
N SER A 7 3.23 2.77 -11.03
CA SER A 7 3.37 2.49 -12.46
C SER A 7 2.21 3.05 -13.27
N THR A 8 1.00 3.08 -12.69
CA THR A 8 -0.21 3.56 -13.38
C THR A 8 -0.67 4.93 -12.88
N ASN A 9 -0.26 5.32 -11.67
CA ASN A 9 -0.70 6.49 -10.94
C ASN A 9 -2.24 6.56 -10.75
N ILE A 10 -2.88 5.39 -10.65
CA ILE A 10 -4.33 5.27 -10.42
C ILE A 10 -4.59 4.84 -8.97
N PRO A 11 -5.29 5.65 -8.15
CA PRO A 11 -5.64 5.28 -6.79
C PRO A 11 -6.85 4.34 -6.75
N VAL A 12 -6.77 3.35 -5.87
CA VAL A 12 -7.90 2.50 -5.44
C VAL A 12 -8.29 2.87 -4.02
N PHE A 13 -9.58 3.09 -3.79
CA PHE A 13 -10.11 3.53 -2.51
C PHE A 13 -10.78 2.39 -1.74
N TYR A 14 -10.51 2.34 -0.44
CA TYR A 14 -11.07 1.37 0.50
C TYR A 14 -11.72 2.08 1.68
N GLU A 15 -12.96 1.71 1.96
CA GLU A 15 -13.66 2.07 3.19
C GLU A 15 -13.28 1.10 4.31
N ILE A 16 -12.84 1.64 5.45
CA ILE A 16 -12.41 0.84 6.59
C ILE A 16 -13.55 0.78 7.61
N ASN A 17 -14.34 -0.29 7.55
CA ASN A 17 -15.55 -0.46 8.38
C ASN A 17 -15.37 -1.39 9.60
N ASN A 18 -14.17 -1.96 9.77
CA ASN A 18 -13.87 -2.97 10.78
C ASN A 18 -12.72 -2.56 11.73
N ALA A 19 -12.41 -1.26 11.81
CA ALA A 19 -11.35 -0.79 12.67
C ALA A 19 -11.74 -0.89 14.16
N ILE A 20 -10.83 -1.39 14.97
CA ILE A 20 -10.94 -1.43 16.44
C ILE A 20 -9.74 -0.69 17.05
N THR A 21 -9.98 -0.03 18.18
CA THR A 21 -8.89 0.49 19.01
C THR A 21 -8.43 -0.62 19.96
N ASP A 22 -7.14 -0.93 19.91
CA ASP A 22 -6.49 -1.83 20.86
C ASP A 22 -5.39 -1.06 21.58
N VAL A 23 -5.68 -0.69 22.83
CA VAL A 23 -4.87 0.24 23.62
C VAL A 23 -4.71 1.58 22.88
N ASN A 24 -3.51 1.87 22.36
CA ASN A 24 -3.17 3.11 21.67
C ASN A 24 -3.03 2.92 20.15
N TYR A 25 -3.43 1.77 19.61
CA TYR A 25 -3.31 1.44 18.20
C TYR A 25 -4.69 1.31 17.54
N LEU A 26 -4.81 1.85 16.32
CA LEU A 26 -5.93 1.55 15.44
C LEU A 26 -5.59 0.31 14.62
N LYS A 27 -6.37 -0.76 14.79
CA LYS A 27 -6.18 -2.04 14.10
C LYS A 27 -7.35 -2.30 13.16
N PHE A 28 -7.05 -2.67 11.92
CA PHE A 28 -8.04 -3.08 10.94
C PHE A 28 -7.42 -4.10 9.99
N THR A 29 -8.25 -4.81 9.24
CA THR A 29 -7.81 -5.75 8.21
C THR A 29 -8.48 -5.39 6.89
N GLN A 30 -7.68 -5.23 5.84
CA GLN A 30 -8.15 -4.94 4.49
C GLN A 30 -7.54 -5.95 3.53
N ALA A 31 -8.39 -6.67 2.79
CA ALA A 31 -7.95 -7.43 1.63
C ALA A 31 -7.88 -6.50 0.41
N PHE A 32 -6.75 -6.49 -0.30
CA PHE A 32 -6.61 -5.68 -1.50
C PHE A 32 -7.36 -6.31 -2.67
N SER A 33 -8.19 -5.49 -3.33
CA SER A 33 -8.95 -5.84 -4.52
C SER A 33 -9.00 -4.60 -5.41
N PRO A 34 -8.21 -4.54 -6.50
CA PRO A 34 -7.46 -5.66 -7.10
C PRO A 34 -6.27 -6.15 -6.25
N VAL A 35 -5.86 -7.40 -6.53
CA VAL A 35 -4.63 -7.98 -5.97
C VAL A 35 -3.44 -7.16 -6.46
N LEU A 36 -2.46 -6.93 -5.59
CA LEU A 36 -1.25 -6.20 -5.92
C LEU A 36 -0.41 -6.96 -6.97
N VAL A 37 0.27 -6.22 -7.83
CA VAL A 37 1.12 -6.78 -8.88
C VAL A 37 2.55 -6.89 -8.36
N GLU A 38 3.16 -8.06 -8.54
CA GLU A 38 4.55 -8.30 -8.17
C GLU A 38 5.51 -7.33 -8.90
N GLY A 39 6.52 -6.85 -8.20
CA GLY A 39 7.51 -5.91 -8.73
C GLY A 39 7.06 -4.44 -8.76
N HIS A 40 5.83 -4.15 -8.34
CA HIS A 40 5.31 -2.78 -8.28
C HIS A 40 5.53 -2.15 -6.90
N PHE A 41 5.70 -0.82 -6.90
CA PHE A 41 5.63 0.01 -5.70
C PHE A 41 4.23 0.62 -5.57
N TYR A 42 3.73 0.67 -4.34
CA TYR A 42 2.45 1.26 -4.02
C TYR A 42 2.58 2.28 -2.90
N ASP A 43 2.01 3.45 -3.12
CA ASP A 43 1.84 4.47 -2.08
C ASP A 43 0.54 4.19 -1.32
N ILE A 44 0.67 3.94 -0.01
CA ILE A 44 -0.43 3.74 0.93
C ILE A 44 -0.72 5.07 1.63
N ARG A 45 -2.00 5.44 1.68
CA ARG A 45 -2.45 6.59 2.45
C ARG A 45 -3.71 6.28 3.26
N LEU A 46 -3.60 6.42 4.58
CA LEU A 46 -4.74 6.41 5.48
C LEU A 46 -5.11 7.85 5.83
N TYR A 47 -6.38 8.20 5.70
CA TYR A 47 -6.87 9.55 5.94
C TYR A 47 -8.33 9.52 6.41
N THR A 48 -8.74 10.56 7.13
CA THR A 48 -10.15 10.85 7.42
C THR A 48 -10.68 11.79 6.36
N ASP A 49 -11.83 11.45 5.77
CA ASP A 49 -12.55 12.35 4.88
C ASP A 49 -13.59 13.14 5.70
N TYR A 50 -13.52 14.47 5.63
CA TYR A 50 -14.46 15.35 6.32
C TYR A 50 -15.81 15.45 5.61
N ASN A 51 -15.93 14.94 4.38
CA ASN A 51 -17.19 14.89 3.63
C ASN A 51 -18.05 13.68 4.01
N PHE A 52 -17.55 12.77 4.86
CA PHE A 52 -18.36 11.69 5.41
C PHE A 52 -19.22 12.21 6.57
N TRP A 53 -20.54 12.26 6.33
CA TRP A 53 -21.53 12.83 7.24
C TRP A 53 -21.60 12.10 8.59
N ASN A 54 -21.70 12.86 9.68
CA ASN A 54 -21.93 12.39 11.06
C ASN A 54 -20.86 11.48 11.70
N THR A 55 -19.67 11.34 11.09
CA THR A 55 -18.54 10.60 11.70
C THR A 55 -17.42 11.50 12.24
N ASN A 56 -17.43 12.79 11.87
CA ASN A 56 -16.36 13.73 12.20
C ASN A 56 -16.84 14.77 13.23
N TYR A 57 -16.07 14.96 14.31
CA TYR A 57 -16.27 16.06 15.26
C TYR A 57 -15.78 17.36 14.63
N LEU A 58 -16.64 18.01 13.85
CA LEU A 58 -16.43 19.38 13.41
C LEU A 58 -17.02 20.31 14.48
N LEU A 59 -16.24 21.28 14.95
CA LEU A 59 -16.77 22.38 15.76
C LEU A 59 -17.36 23.40 14.78
N TRP A 60 -18.70 23.52 14.74
CA TRP A 60 -19.44 24.24 13.69
C TRP A 60 -19.10 25.75 13.67
N GLU A 61 -18.60 26.24 14.81
CA GLU A 61 -18.16 27.62 15.04
C GLU A 61 -16.85 27.96 14.32
N ASN A 62 -16.04 26.97 13.96
CA ASN A 62 -14.75 27.14 13.28
C ASN A 62 -14.82 26.71 11.80
N ASP A 63 -16.03 26.42 11.30
CA ASP A 63 -16.25 25.92 9.96
C ASP A 63 -16.83 27.00 9.03
N ASN A 64 -15.97 27.55 8.18
CA ASN A 64 -16.34 28.56 7.18
C ASN A 64 -16.56 27.96 5.78
N SER A 65 -16.70 26.64 5.64
CA SER A 65 -16.91 26.01 4.32
C SER A 65 -18.35 26.18 3.82
N LEU A 66 -18.50 26.36 2.50
CA LEU A 66 -19.81 26.47 1.85
C LEU A 66 -20.52 25.11 1.90
N TRP A 67 -21.77 25.09 2.38
CA TRP A 67 -22.58 23.88 2.57
C TRP A 67 -22.89 23.08 1.30
N ASN A 68 -22.64 23.67 0.13
CA ASN A 68 -22.89 23.09 -1.19
C ASN A 68 -21.61 22.75 -1.96
N VAL A 69 -20.46 22.74 -1.29
CA VAL A 69 -19.17 22.43 -1.89
C VAL A 69 -18.54 21.31 -1.09
N ASP A 70 -18.18 20.22 -1.77
CA ASP A 70 -17.38 19.15 -1.16
C ASP A 70 -16.08 19.75 -0.64
N ARG A 71 -15.75 19.46 0.62
CA ARG A 71 -14.52 19.97 1.20
C ARG A 71 -13.33 19.41 0.42
N PRO A 72 -12.37 20.26 0.03
CA PRO A 72 -11.13 19.80 -0.59
C PRO A 72 -10.16 19.20 0.44
N THR A 73 -10.51 19.22 1.72
CA THR A 73 -9.62 18.83 2.80
C THR A 73 -9.98 17.45 3.33
N ASP A 74 -8.94 16.65 3.51
CA ASP A 74 -8.91 15.44 4.31
C ASP A 74 -7.81 15.61 5.37
N ALA A 75 -7.77 14.73 6.37
CA ALA A 75 -6.62 14.66 7.27
C ALA A 75 -5.88 13.35 7.05
N THR A 76 -4.64 13.45 6.60
CA THR A 76 -3.74 12.29 6.47
C THR A 76 -3.33 11.84 7.86
N ILE A 77 -3.57 10.57 8.17
CA ILE A 77 -3.16 9.92 9.42
C ILE A 77 -1.84 9.18 9.21
N TYR A 78 -1.70 8.50 8.08
CA TYR A 78 -0.55 7.65 7.78
C TYR A 78 -0.22 7.67 6.29
N ARG A 79 1.08 7.62 5.99
CA ARG A 79 1.60 7.41 4.64
C ARG A 79 2.76 6.45 4.71
N ASP A 80 2.79 5.56 3.73
CA ASP A 80 3.90 4.63 3.56
C ASP A 80 4.00 4.21 2.11
N ARG A 81 5.13 3.61 1.78
CA ARG A 81 5.37 3.00 0.49
C ARG A 81 5.72 1.54 0.68
N ILE A 82 4.98 0.68 0.00
CA ILE A 82 5.25 -0.75 0.01
C ILE A 82 5.76 -1.20 -1.35
N PHE A 83 6.58 -2.24 -1.33
CA PHE A 83 7.00 -2.97 -2.51
C PHE A 83 6.34 -4.35 -2.49
N CYS A 84 5.71 -4.75 -3.59
CA CYS A 84 5.05 -6.06 -3.68
C CYS A 84 6.00 -7.10 -4.27
N THR A 85 6.28 -8.16 -3.51
CA THR A 85 7.06 -9.32 -3.97
C THR A 85 6.48 -10.61 -3.41
N ASP A 86 6.58 -11.69 -4.17
CA ASP A 86 6.26 -13.05 -3.73
C ASP A 86 7.52 -13.84 -3.28
N GLN A 87 8.70 -13.20 -3.30
CA GLN A 87 9.93 -13.77 -2.77
C GLN A 87 9.80 -14.03 -1.27
N GLN A 88 10.34 -15.15 -0.81
CA GLN A 88 10.51 -15.40 0.62
C GLN A 88 11.60 -14.47 1.16
N ILE A 89 11.28 -13.74 2.24
CA ILE A 89 12.19 -12.81 2.90
C ILE A 89 12.24 -13.17 4.39
N ASP A 90 13.43 -13.55 4.87
CA ASP A 90 13.72 -13.76 6.28
C ASP A 90 15.05 -13.09 6.65
N GLN A 91 14.94 -11.91 7.27
CA GLN A 91 16.11 -11.13 7.66
C GLN A 91 16.88 -11.73 8.85
N ILE A 92 16.32 -12.71 9.56
CA ILE A 92 16.99 -13.42 10.66
C ILE A 92 17.88 -14.53 10.09
N GLU A 93 17.48 -15.13 8.97
CA GLU A 93 18.23 -16.18 8.26
C GLU A 93 19.07 -15.63 7.09
N ASP A 94 19.30 -14.31 7.03
CA ASP A 94 20.03 -13.60 5.97
C ASP A 94 19.40 -13.75 4.56
N GLU A 95 18.10 -14.04 4.48
CA GLU A 95 17.33 -14.10 3.23
C GLU A 95 16.78 -12.71 2.86
N TYR A 96 17.52 -11.99 2.01
CA TYR A 96 17.15 -10.67 1.50
C TYR A 96 16.54 -10.75 0.10
N TYR A 97 15.80 -9.70 -0.27
CA TYR A 97 15.25 -9.56 -1.62
C TYR A 97 16.37 -9.53 -2.66
N ASP A 98 16.26 -10.37 -3.70
CA ASP A 98 17.16 -10.37 -4.84
C ASP A 98 16.39 -9.98 -6.11
N ILE A 99 16.77 -8.82 -6.66
CA ILE A 99 16.21 -8.30 -7.91
C ILE A 99 16.38 -9.26 -9.10
N ASN A 100 17.36 -10.15 -9.06
CA ASN A 100 17.68 -11.10 -10.11
C ASN A 100 17.44 -12.56 -9.70
N LEU A 101 16.66 -12.80 -8.64
CA LEU A 101 16.33 -14.16 -8.23
C LEU A 101 15.78 -14.96 -9.42
N ASP A 102 16.34 -16.15 -9.64
CA ASP A 102 16.03 -17.07 -10.74
C ASP A 102 16.17 -16.53 -12.18
N LYS A 103 16.69 -15.31 -12.37
CA LYS A 103 16.95 -14.74 -13.71
C LYS A 103 18.19 -15.34 -14.36
N TYR A 104 19.24 -15.61 -13.59
CA TYR A 104 20.50 -16.15 -14.10
C TYR A 104 20.63 -17.63 -13.80
N LYS A 105 20.62 -18.45 -14.84
CA LYS A 105 20.91 -19.89 -14.73
C LYS A 105 22.38 -20.12 -15.01
N THR A 106 23.13 -20.52 -13.98
CA THR A 106 24.54 -20.92 -14.16
C THR A 106 24.61 -22.30 -14.79
N PHE A 107 25.39 -22.44 -15.88
CA PHE A 107 25.64 -23.71 -16.54
C PHE A 107 27.14 -24.05 -16.39
N ASN A 108 27.44 -25.06 -15.57
CA ASN A 108 28.80 -25.62 -15.45
C ASN A 108 28.83 -26.93 -16.24
N SER A 109 29.46 -26.91 -17.41
CA SER A 109 29.71 -28.10 -18.21
C SER A 109 31.23 -28.32 -18.27
N PHE A 110 31.63 -29.54 -17.95
CA PHE A 110 33.04 -29.97 -17.94
C PHE A 110 33.54 -30.35 -19.34
N ASP A 111 32.66 -30.27 -20.33
CA ASP A 111 32.96 -30.28 -21.76
C ASP A 111 32.76 -28.86 -22.31
N ASN A 112 33.30 -28.49 -23.46
CA ASN A 112 33.15 -27.12 -23.99
C ASN A 112 31.74 -26.84 -24.56
N THR A 113 30.70 -27.30 -23.89
CA THR A 113 29.31 -27.14 -24.31
C THR A 113 28.80 -25.80 -23.78
N TYR A 114 28.04 -25.07 -24.59
CA TYR A 114 27.31 -23.89 -24.14
C TYR A 114 25.81 -24.14 -24.23
N LYS A 115 25.05 -23.54 -23.31
CA LYS A 115 23.59 -23.56 -23.30
C LYS A 115 23.08 -22.13 -23.19
N VAL A 116 22.16 -21.75 -24.06
CA VAL A 116 21.42 -20.48 -24.00
C VAL A 116 20.08 -20.75 -23.35
N PHE A 117 19.72 -19.94 -22.34
CA PHE A 117 18.45 -20.02 -21.62
C PHE A 117 17.46 -18.97 -22.12
#